data_AF-A0A6L6H0D1-F1
#
_entry.id   AF-A0A6L6H0D1-F1
#
_cell.length_a   1.000
_cell.length_b   1.000
_cell.length_c   1.000
_cell.angle_alpha   90.00
_cell.angle_beta   90.00
_cell.angle_gamma   90.00
#
_symmetry.space_group_name_H-M   'P 1'
#
loop_
_entity.id
_entity.type
_entity.pdbx_description
1 polymer ?
#
loop_
_entity_poly.entity_id
_entity_poly.type
_entity_poly.pdbx_seq_one_letter_code
_entity_poly.pdbx_strand_id
1 'polypeptide(L)'
;MKIRLLKEGYKEDEQLFLEFRKGEVTHDSFFSDETVEIADAPDFPFYIGKGTEGKRKNDFMAAFRIIADYYVELERDIHFDERFWHSLLITQKRDYIEEHYPQAFESYREFCNIVTKTFDWENYIYKCILAVEYVEDSGERALPKDQYYELIVENLDIFNYIIKYSIFRNSEFLIKVLTVIHNLDLGEVLKAKITDRPDLGKDERYGRRVIFELNKAYPVLMSPLLDVEELQKEFLKALGNYYDLSDVKEEVETPSSKPGLLKRFARIYK
;
A
#
# COMPACT_ATOMS: atom_id res chain seq x y z
N MET A 1 -19.42 -17.73 -2.02
CA MET A 1 -18.80 -18.71 -1.10
C MET A 1 -19.05 -18.29 0.35
N LYS A 2 -19.11 -19.28 1.27
CA LYS A 2 -19.32 -19.04 2.70
C LYS A 2 -18.03 -19.32 3.46
N ILE A 3 -17.51 -18.30 4.14
CA ILE A 3 -16.26 -18.36 4.90
C ILE A 3 -16.61 -18.43 6.38
N ARG A 4 -16.25 -19.52 7.04
CA ARG A 4 -16.38 -19.64 8.49
C ARG A 4 -15.13 -19.05 9.14
N LEU A 5 -15.34 -18.17 10.12
CA LEU A 5 -14.23 -17.43 10.73
C LEU A 5 -13.45 -18.30 11.71
N LEU A 6 -12.13 -18.12 11.77
CA LEU A 6 -11.27 -18.73 12.78
C LEU A 6 -11.67 -18.23 14.18
N LYS A 7 -11.54 -19.09 15.19
CA LYS A 7 -11.71 -18.72 16.60
C LYS A 7 -10.60 -17.76 17.04
N GLU A 8 -10.85 -16.99 18.09
CA GLU A 8 -9.82 -16.18 18.72
C GLU A 8 -8.61 -17.02 19.18
N GLY A 9 -7.41 -16.44 19.09
CA GLY A 9 -6.16 -17.11 19.50
C GLY A 9 -5.60 -18.14 18.51
N TYR A 10 -6.20 -18.31 17.32
CA TYR A 10 -5.74 -19.24 16.28
C TYR A 10 -4.27 -19.07 15.86
N LYS A 11 -3.69 -17.89 16.05
CA LYS A 11 -2.27 -17.59 15.74
C LYS A 11 -1.26 -18.22 16.71
N GLU A 12 -1.72 -18.79 17.81
CA GLU A 12 -0.88 -19.53 18.76
C GLU A 12 -1.10 -21.05 18.63
N ASP A 13 -2.00 -21.47 17.74
CA ASP A 13 -2.38 -22.87 17.54
C ASP A 13 -1.50 -23.51 16.45
N GLU A 14 -0.35 -24.09 16.85
CA GLU A 14 0.55 -24.79 15.92
C GLU A 14 -0.14 -25.96 15.19
N GLN A 15 -1.22 -26.52 15.76
CA GLN A 15 -1.98 -27.57 15.10
C GLN A 15 -2.64 -27.06 13.82
N LEU A 16 -3.09 -25.79 13.80
CA LEU A 16 -3.66 -25.17 12.60
C LEU A 16 -2.68 -25.22 11.42
N PHE A 17 -1.40 -24.96 11.67
CA PHE A 17 -0.35 -25.07 10.64
C PHE A 17 -0.13 -26.51 10.17
N LEU A 18 -0.10 -27.47 11.11
CA LEU A 18 0.07 -28.89 10.76
C LEU A 18 -1.07 -29.38 9.87
N GLU A 19 -2.31 -28.99 10.17
CA GLU A 19 -3.48 -29.33 9.36
C GLU A 19 -3.51 -28.57 8.03
N PHE A 20 -3.10 -27.29 8.02
CA PHE A 20 -2.95 -26.50 6.80
C PHE A 20 -2.00 -27.17 5.81
N ARG A 21 -0.87 -27.68 6.29
CA ARG A 21 0.09 -28.41 5.45
C ARG A 21 -0.52 -29.65 4.80
N LYS A 22 -1.32 -30.41 5.55
CA LYS A 22 -2.00 -31.61 5.04
C LYS A 22 -3.20 -31.32 4.16
N GLY A 23 -3.71 -30.08 4.17
CA GLY A 23 -4.97 -29.73 3.51
C GLY A 23 -6.21 -30.19 4.29
N GLU A 24 -6.06 -30.39 5.60
CA GLU A 24 -7.07 -30.97 6.50
C GLU A 24 -7.64 -29.93 7.48
N VAL A 25 -7.63 -28.64 7.11
CA VAL A 25 -8.23 -27.55 7.92
C VAL A 25 -9.75 -27.54 7.76
N THR A 26 -10.37 -28.65 8.15
CA THR A 26 -11.82 -28.87 8.11
C THR A 26 -12.39 -29.11 9.49
N HIS A 27 -11.54 -29.20 10.52
CA HIS A 27 -11.99 -29.50 11.87
C HIS A 27 -12.68 -28.29 12.50
N ASP A 28 -13.90 -28.50 13.01
CA ASP A 28 -14.70 -27.47 13.68
C ASP A 28 -13.98 -26.78 14.85
N SER A 29 -12.94 -27.40 15.42
CA SER A 29 -12.18 -26.88 16.56
C SER A 29 -11.34 -25.63 16.24
N PHE A 30 -11.13 -25.31 14.96
CA PHE A 30 -10.40 -24.11 14.55
C PHE A 30 -11.30 -22.89 14.32
N PHE A 31 -12.61 -23.11 14.19
CA PHE A 31 -13.54 -22.10 13.68
C PHE A 31 -14.55 -21.67 14.74
N SER A 32 -14.94 -20.39 14.71
CA SER A 32 -16.10 -19.89 15.45
C SER A 32 -17.40 -20.22 14.71
N ASP A 33 -18.54 -19.87 15.30
CA ASP A 33 -19.85 -20.00 14.64
C ASP A 33 -20.14 -18.83 13.67
N GLU A 34 -19.25 -17.84 13.61
CA GLU A 34 -19.39 -16.67 12.73
C GLU A 34 -19.04 -17.05 11.29
N THR A 35 -19.83 -16.52 10.35
CA THR A 35 -19.64 -16.80 8.93
C THR A 35 -19.88 -15.56 8.09
N VAL A 36 -19.02 -15.34 7.10
CA VAL A 36 -19.14 -14.25 6.12
C VAL A 36 -19.45 -14.86 4.76
N GLU A 37 -20.46 -14.33 4.07
CA GLU A 37 -20.80 -14.74 2.71
C GLU A 37 -20.28 -13.69 1.72
N ILE A 38 -19.51 -14.16 0.73
CA ILE A 38 -18.92 -13.31 -0.31
C ILE A 38 -19.18 -13.92 -1.68
N ALA A 39 -19.08 -13.13 -2.75
CA ALA A 39 -19.08 -13.67 -4.11
C ALA A 39 -17.88 -14.60 -4.32
N ASP A 40 -17.96 -15.52 -5.27
CA ASP A 40 -16.77 -16.27 -5.68
C ASP A 40 -15.76 -15.29 -6.32
N ALA A 41 -14.49 -15.42 -5.94
CA ALA A 41 -13.48 -14.40 -6.22
C ALA A 41 -12.15 -15.04 -6.64
N PRO A 42 -11.51 -14.57 -7.73
CA PRO A 42 -10.22 -15.04 -8.18
C PRO A 42 -9.12 -14.95 -7.11
N ASP A 43 -8.05 -15.73 -7.31
CA ASP A 43 -6.85 -15.62 -6.50
C ASP A 43 -6.05 -14.37 -6.85
N PHE A 44 -5.41 -13.78 -5.86
CA PHE A 44 -4.60 -12.59 -6.04
C PHE A 44 -3.30 -12.63 -5.23
N PRO A 45 -2.23 -11.95 -5.68
CA PRO A 45 -0.99 -11.88 -4.92
C PRO A 45 -1.18 -11.16 -3.59
N PHE A 46 -0.75 -11.77 -2.49
CA PHE A 46 -0.89 -11.19 -1.15
C PHE A 46 0.40 -11.24 -0.31
N TYR A 47 1.51 -11.72 -0.88
CA TYR A 47 2.83 -11.65 -0.27
C TYR A 47 3.85 -11.07 -1.28
N ILE A 48 3.85 -9.74 -1.41
CA ILE A 48 4.45 -9.01 -2.55
C ILE A 48 5.86 -8.46 -2.24
N GLY A 49 6.53 -9.01 -1.22
CA GLY A 49 7.82 -8.50 -0.75
C GLY A 49 9.04 -8.92 -1.58
N LYS A 50 8.92 -9.99 -2.36
CA LYS A 50 10.04 -10.66 -3.06
C LYS A 50 9.95 -10.46 -4.57
N GLY A 51 11.09 -10.32 -5.23
CA GLY A 51 11.19 -10.23 -6.69
C GLY A 51 11.66 -8.87 -7.22
N THR A 52 11.65 -8.71 -8.54
CA THR A 52 12.03 -7.47 -9.22
C THR A 52 10.98 -6.38 -8.97
N GLU A 53 11.36 -5.12 -9.17
CA GLU A 53 10.43 -3.99 -9.09
C GLU A 53 9.25 -4.14 -10.06
N GLY A 54 9.51 -4.54 -11.31
CA GLY A 54 8.46 -4.80 -12.29
C GLY A 54 7.51 -5.92 -11.88
N LYS A 55 8.02 -7.03 -11.31
CA LYS A 55 7.16 -8.11 -10.79
C LYS A 55 6.28 -7.59 -9.66
N ARG A 56 6.85 -6.90 -8.67
CA ARG A 56 6.08 -6.34 -7.55
C ARG A 56 5.02 -5.37 -8.03
N LYS A 57 5.32 -4.53 -9.04
CA LYS A 57 4.32 -3.64 -9.63
C LYS A 57 3.16 -4.43 -10.21
N ASN A 58 3.43 -5.45 -11.01
CA ASN A 58 2.38 -6.29 -11.57
C ASN A 58 1.56 -7.03 -10.50
N ASP A 59 2.22 -7.56 -9.47
CA ASP A 59 1.57 -8.27 -8.37
C ASP A 59 0.61 -7.36 -7.58
N PHE A 60 1.04 -6.13 -7.27
CA PHE A 60 0.16 -5.13 -6.64
C PHE A 60 -1.01 -4.73 -7.55
N MET A 61 -0.76 -4.47 -8.83
CA MET A 61 -1.83 -4.08 -9.76
C MET A 61 -2.86 -5.20 -9.94
N ALA A 62 -2.42 -6.46 -9.98
CA ALA A 62 -3.31 -7.62 -10.01
C ALA A 62 -4.16 -7.71 -8.73
N ALA A 63 -3.54 -7.53 -7.56
CA ALA A 63 -4.25 -7.51 -6.28
C ALA A 63 -5.28 -6.39 -6.19
N PHE A 64 -4.92 -5.16 -6.58
CA PHE A 64 -5.84 -4.02 -6.55
C PHE A 64 -7.07 -4.25 -7.42
N ARG A 65 -6.90 -4.76 -8.64
CA ARG A 65 -8.02 -5.04 -9.54
C ARG A 65 -8.97 -6.09 -8.97
N ILE A 66 -8.43 -7.19 -8.45
CA ILE A 66 -9.27 -8.24 -7.87
C ILE A 66 -9.98 -7.75 -6.60
N ILE A 67 -9.30 -6.97 -5.76
CA ILE A 67 -9.94 -6.39 -4.57
C ILE A 67 -11.02 -5.38 -4.96
N ALA A 68 -10.78 -4.52 -5.95
CA ALA A 68 -11.76 -3.57 -6.46
C ALA A 68 -12.99 -4.27 -7.07
N ASP A 69 -12.79 -5.35 -7.83
CA ASP A 69 -13.88 -6.01 -8.55
C ASP A 69 -14.72 -6.95 -7.65
N TYR A 70 -14.11 -7.56 -6.63
CA TYR A 70 -14.74 -8.65 -5.87
C TYR A 70 -14.91 -8.40 -4.38
N TYR A 71 -14.15 -7.46 -3.80
CA TYR A 71 -14.14 -7.24 -2.36
C TYR A 71 -14.58 -5.84 -1.95
N VAL A 72 -14.47 -4.80 -2.79
CA VAL A 72 -14.74 -3.40 -2.40
C VAL A 72 -16.14 -3.14 -1.84
N GLU A 73 -17.13 -3.91 -2.28
CA GLU A 73 -18.53 -3.76 -1.84
C GLU A 73 -18.83 -4.49 -0.51
N LEU A 74 -17.85 -5.18 0.07
CA LEU A 74 -18.02 -5.76 1.40
C LEU A 74 -18.11 -4.65 2.45
N GLU A 75 -18.78 -4.97 3.55
CA GLU A 75 -18.85 -4.04 4.67
C GLU A 75 -17.43 -3.75 5.19
N ARG A 76 -17.19 -2.49 5.55
CA ARG A 76 -15.88 -2.03 6.02
C ARG A 76 -15.37 -2.82 7.23
N ASP A 77 -16.27 -3.31 8.08
CA ASP A 77 -15.91 -4.15 9.22
C ASP A 77 -15.28 -5.48 8.76
N ILE A 78 -15.72 -6.02 7.62
CA ILE A 78 -15.14 -7.23 7.00
C ILE A 78 -13.79 -6.91 6.35
N HIS A 79 -13.65 -5.77 5.67
CA HIS A 79 -12.38 -5.32 5.10
C HIS A 79 -11.26 -5.29 6.13
N PHE A 80 -11.58 -4.84 7.35
CA PHE A 80 -10.62 -4.73 8.45
C PHE A 80 -10.69 -5.86 9.48
N ASP A 81 -11.43 -6.94 9.18
CA ASP A 81 -11.41 -8.16 10.00
C ASP A 81 -10.25 -9.07 9.58
N GLU A 82 -9.23 -9.10 10.41
CA GLU A 82 -8.09 -10.01 10.27
C GLU A 82 -8.51 -11.49 10.18
N ARG A 83 -9.49 -11.90 10.98
CA ARG A 83 -9.93 -13.30 11.03
C ARG A 83 -10.57 -13.68 9.71
N PHE A 84 -11.33 -12.78 9.08
CA PHE A 84 -11.88 -13.01 7.75
C PHE A 84 -10.80 -13.34 6.72
N TRP A 85 -9.78 -12.48 6.59
CA TRP A 85 -8.73 -12.69 5.59
C TRP A 85 -7.93 -13.96 5.84
N HIS A 86 -7.55 -14.26 7.09
CA HIS A 86 -6.82 -15.49 7.38
C HIS A 86 -7.69 -16.75 7.18
N SER A 87 -8.98 -16.68 7.48
CA SER A 87 -9.93 -17.77 7.22
C SER A 87 -10.09 -18.01 5.72
N LEU A 88 -10.21 -16.94 4.92
CA LEU A 88 -10.26 -17.02 3.47
C LEU A 88 -8.99 -17.68 2.91
N LEU A 89 -7.80 -17.23 3.34
CA LEU A 89 -6.53 -17.75 2.86
C LEU A 89 -6.36 -19.25 3.14
N ILE A 90 -6.66 -19.67 4.37
CA ILE A 90 -6.45 -21.04 4.82
C ILE A 90 -7.47 -22.01 4.21
N THR A 91 -8.72 -21.57 4.01
CA THR A 91 -9.79 -22.45 3.54
C THR A 91 -10.00 -22.46 2.04
N GLN A 92 -9.75 -21.34 1.35
CA GLN A 92 -10.07 -21.19 -0.08
C GLN A 92 -8.84 -21.00 -0.97
N LYS A 93 -7.70 -20.58 -0.41
CA LYS A 93 -6.54 -20.16 -1.20
C LYS A 93 -5.32 -21.08 -1.04
N ARG A 94 -5.47 -22.24 -0.40
CA ARG A 94 -4.35 -23.15 -0.10
C ARG A 94 -3.54 -23.53 -1.35
N ASP A 95 -4.20 -23.92 -2.43
CA ASP A 95 -3.53 -24.37 -3.66
C ASP A 95 -2.71 -23.23 -4.30
N TYR A 96 -3.28 -22.02 -4.31
CA TYR A 96 -2.56 -20.81 -4.74
C TYR A 96 -1.32 -20.56 -3.88
N ILE A 97 -1.43 -20.73 -2.55
CA ILE A 97 -0.31 -20.55 -1.61
C ILE A 97 0.76 -21.61 -1.84
N GLU A 98 0.39 -22.86 -2.09
CA GLU A 98 1.33 -23.94 -2.37
C GLU A 98 2.12 -23.68 -3.65
N GLU A 99 1.47 -23.17 -4.70
CA GLU A 99 2.11 -22.82 -5.96
C GLU A 99 3.00 -21.57 -5.87
N HIS A 100 2.50 -20.49 -5.25
CA HIS A 100 3.15 -19.17 -5.32
C HIS A 100 4.04 -18.85 -4.11
N TYR A 101 3.74 -19.44 -2.95
CA TYR A 101 4.42 -19.18 -1.68
C TYR A 101 4.79 -20.49 -0.96
N PRO A 102 5.51 -21.42 -1.60
CA PRO A 102 5.80 -22.75 -1.04
C PRO A 102 6.50 -22.69 0.32
N GLN A 103 7.26 -21.62 0.59
CA GLN A 103 7.92 -21.42 1.88
C GLN A 103 6.94 -21.33 3.07
N ALA A 104 5.65 -20.98 2.84
CA ALA A 104 4.62 -20.99 3.87
C ALA A 104 4.37 -22.39 4.45
N PHE A 105 4.80 -23.45 3.77
CA PHE A 105 4.68 -24.84 4.21
C PHE A 105 5.93 -25.36 4.94
N GLU A 106 7.02 -24.59 4.96
CA GLU A 106 8.31 -25.03 5.50
C GLU A 106 8.33 -25.01 7.04
N SER A 107 7.76 -23.98 7.66
CA SER A 107 7.75 -23.82 9.12
C SER A 107 6.57 -22.99 9.61
N TYR A 108 6.23 -23.18 10.89
CA TYR A 108 5.19 -22.38 11.56
C TYR A 108 5.46 -20.88 11.47
N ARG A 109 6.74 -20.50 11.61
CA ARG A 109 7.16 -19.10 11.49
C ARG A 109 6.87 -18.53 10.10
N GLU A 110 7.19 -19.25 9.03
CA GLU A 110 6.92 -18.79 7.67
C GLU A 110 5.42 -18.76 7.37
N PHE A 111 4.66 -19.73 7.85
CA PHE A 111 3.19 -19.71 7.82
C PHE A 111 2.64 -18.45 8.48
N CYS A 112 3.09 -18.12 9.69
CA CYS A 112 2.69 -16.90 10.39
C CYS A 112 3.14 -15.62 9.69
N ASN A 113 4.29 -15.62 9.02
CA ASN A 113 4.77 -14.43 8.30
C ASN A 113 4.06 -14.17 6.98
N ILE A 114 3.40 -15.18 6.40
CA ILE A 114 2.81 -15.13 5.05
C ILE A 114 1.29 -15.20 5.11
N VAL A 115 0.76 -16.22 5.77
CA VAL A 115 -0.67 -16.59 5.74
C VAL A 115 -1.44 -15.94 6.88
N THR A 116 -0.89 -15.94 8.10
CA THR A 116 -1.55 -15.38 9.29
C THR A 116 -0.82 -14.14 9.83
N LYS A 117 -0.17 -13.38 8.95
CA LYS A 117 0.58 -12.17 9.33
C LYS A 117 -0.35 -11.14 9.95
N THR A 118 0.06 -10.57 11.09
CA THR A 118 -0.65 -9.47 11.75
C THR A 118 -1.18 -8.45 10.75
N PHE A 119 -2.48 -8.19 10.84
CA PHE A 119 -3.25 -7.38 9.90
C PHE A 119 -3.12 -5.89 10.22
N ASP A 120 -1.95 -5.37 9.92
CA ASP A 120 -1.61 -3.96 10.10
C ASP A 120 -1.02 -3.36 8.81
N TRP A 121 -0.49 -2.15 8.90
CA TRP A 121 0.11 -1.44 7.77
C TRP A 121 1.27 -2.18 7.09
N GLU A 122 1.83 -3.26 7.67
CA GLU A 122 2.83 -4.09 7.02
C GLU A 122 2.23 -5.23 6.19
N ASN A 123 0.98 -5.63 6.46
CA ASN A 123 0.28 -6.69 5.74
C ASN A 123 -0.11 -6.21 4.34
N TYR A 124 0.19 -6.99 3.29
CA TYR A 124 -0.07 -6.58 1.91
C TYR A 124 -1.56 -6.55 1.57
N ILE A 125 -2.38 -7.42 2.15
CA ILE A 125 -3.85 -7.38 1.95
C ILE A 125 -4.39 -6.07 2.53
N TYR A 126 -4.01 -5.74 3.78
CA TYR A 126 -4.37 -4.48 4.42
C TYR A 126 -3.98 -3.26 3.57
N LYS A 127 -2.75 -3.25 3.02
CA LYS A 127 -2.29 -2.21 2.08
C LYS A 127 -3.16 -2.11 0.84
N CYS A 128 -3.49 -3.26 0.24
CA CYS A 128 -4.26 -3.29 -0.99
C CYS A 128 -5.71 -2.83 -0.78
N ILE A 129 -6.34 -3.23 0.32
CA ILE A 129 -7.66 -2.73 0.71
C ILE A 129 -7.64 -1.22 0.85
N LEU A 130 -6.71 -0.67 1.64
CA LEU A 130 -6.63 0.79 1.81
C LEU A 130 -6.36 1.51 0.48
N ALA A 131 -5.50 0.96 -0.37
CA ALA A 131 -5.25 1.54 -1.69
C ALA A 131 -6.52 1.55 -2.55
N VAL A 132 -7.26 0.43 -2.56
CA VAL A 132 -8.52 0.31 -3.30
C VAL A 132 -9.58 1.23 -2.72
N GLU A 133 -9.92 1.13 -1.43
CA GLU A 133 -10.90 2.00 -0.77
C GLU A 133 -10.60 3.47 -1.01
N TYR A 134 -9.35 3.91 -0.84
CA TYR A 134 -9.01 5.33 -1.01
C TYR A 134 -9.14 5.81 -2.44
N VAL A 135 -8.81 4.98 -3.42
CA VAL A 135 -9.00 5.32 -4.82
C VAL A 135 -10.49 5.28 -5.16
N GLU A 136 -11.21 4.25 -4.73
CA GLU A 136 -12.61 4.01 -5.08
C GLU A 136 -13.55 5.06 -4.48
N ASP A 137 -13.39 5.36 -3.18
CA ASP A 137 -14.19 6.33 -2.43
C ASP A 137 -13.83 7.79 -2.75
N SER A 138 -12.73 8.03 -3.47
CA SER A 138 -12.38 9.39 -3.85
C SER A 138 -13.40 9.94 -4.84
N GLY A 139 -14.00 11.07 -4.48
CA GLY A 139 -15.02 11.75 -5.28
C GLY A 139 -14.45 12.29 -6.58
N GLU A 140 -14.17 13.59 -6.64
CA GLU A 140 -13.58 14.22 -7.82
C GLU A 140 -12.11 13.81 -7.96
N ARG A 141 -11.83 13.02 -9.00
CA ARG A 141 -10.50 12.52 -9.35
C ARG A 141 -9.97 13.23 -10.59
N ALA A 142 -8.73 13.69 -10.53
CA ALA A 142 -8.07 14.30 -11.69
C ALA A 142 -7.55 13.25 -12.70
N LEU A 143 -7.27 12.03 -12.22
CA LEU A 143 -6.72 10.93 -13.02
C LEU A 143 -7.65 9.70 -12.98
N PRO A 144 -7.57 8.80 -13.98
CA PRO A 144 -8.24 7.50 -13.93
C PRO A 144 -7.76 6.65 -12.72
N LYS A 145 -8.63 5.77 -12.22
CA LYS A 145 -8.34 4.90 -11.05
C LYS A 145 -7.07 4.09 -11.21
N ASP A 146 -6.89 3.46 -12.37
CA ASP A 146 -5.71 2.67 -12.70
C ASP A 146 -4.42 3.50 -12.62
N GLN A 147 -4.46 4.79 -12.96
CA GLN A 147 -3.29 5.67 -12.81
C GLN A 147 -3.00 5.97 -11.34
N TYR A 148 -4.01 6.14 -10.49
CA TYR A 148 -3.78 6.27 -9.06
C TYR A 148 -3.23 4.98 -8.43
N TYR A 149 -3.70 3.82 -8.86
CA TYR A 149 -3.10 2.55 -8.49
C TYR A 149 -1.62 2.48 -8.87
N GLU A 150 -1.27 2.87 -10.10
CA GLU A 150 0.14 2.93 -10.50
C GLU A 150 0.95 3.92 -9.65
N LEU A 151 0.41 5.11 -9.38
CA LEU A 151 1.06 6.12 -8.55
C LEU A 151 1.28 5.62 -7.11
N ILE A 152 0.35 4.86 -6.54
CA ILE A 152 0.50 4.23 -5.21
C ILE A 152 1.66 3.24 -5.23
N VAL A 153 1.72 2.37 -6.24
CA VAL A 153 2.80 1.37 -6.37
C VAL A 153 4.14 2.04 -6.57
N GLU A 154 4.19 3.05 -7.42
CA GLU A 154 5.41 3.81 -7.69
C GLU A 154 5.86 4.61 -6.48
N ASN A 155 4.95 4.98 -5.56
CA ASN A 155 5.26 5.78 -4.37
C ASN A 155 4.97 5.03 -3.06
N LEU A 156 5.22 3.71 -3.04
CA LEU A 156 4.91 2.85 -1.88
C LEU A 156 5.53 3.33 -0.56
N ASP A 157 6.69 3.99 -0.58
CA ASP A 157 7.30 4.50 0.64
C ASP A 157 6.42 5.58 1.31
N ILE A 158 5.90 6.51 0.52
CA ILE A 158 4.99 7.57 0.97
C ILE A 158 3.66 6.96 1.37
N PHE A 159 3.11 6.07 0.54
CA PHE A 159 1.86 5.39 0.85
C PHE A 159 1.95 4.64 2.19
N ASN A 160 3.00 3.83 2.38
CA ASN A 160 3.25 3.11 3.64
C ASN A 160 3.38 4.08 4.83
N TYR A 161 4.05 5.23 4.65
CA TYR A 161 4.17 6.24 5.69
C TYR A 161 2.81 6.83 6.08
N ILE A 162 1.97 7.16 5.10
CA ILE A 162 0.61 7.67 5.31
C ILE A 162 -0.26 6.64 6.03
N ILE A 163 -0.29 5.39 5.58
CA ILE A 163 -1.14 4.37 6.21
C ILE A 163 -0.60 3.85 7.54
N LYS A 164 0.69 4.06 7.85
CA LYS A 164 1.26 3.65 9.13
C LYS A 164 0.69 4.46 10.30
N TYR A 165 0.47 5.76 10.11
CA TYR A 165 0.01 6.66 11.17
C TYR A 165 -1.45 7.03 10.97
N SER A 166 -2.30 6.73 11.95
CA SER A 166 -3.76 6.98 11.88
C SER A 166 -4.10 8.44 11.55
N ILE A 167 -3.31 9.39 12.03
CA ILE A 167 -3.50 10.83 11.75
C ILE A 167 -3.41 11.19 10.26
N PHE A 168 -2.74 10.37 9.43
CA PHE A 168 -2.61 10.61 7.99
C PHE A 168 -3.58 9.79 7.15
N ARG A 169 -4.33 8.85 7.74
CA ARG A 169 -5.22 7.93 7.04
C ARG A 169 -6.48 8.64 6.54
N ASN A 170 -6.37 9.30 5.40
CA ASN A 170 -7.46 10.01 4.74
C ASN A 170 -7.33 9.82 3.22
N SER A 171 -8.41 9.36 2.58
CA SER A 171 -8.44 9.05 1.14
C SER A 171 -8.18 10.29 0.30
N GLU A 172 -8.86 11.39 0.60
CA GLU A 172 -8.72 12.66 -0.11
C GLU A 172 -7.29 13.22 -0.02
N PHE A 173 -6.68 13.16 1.17
CA PHE A 173 -5.29 13.57 1.36
C PHE A 173 -4.33 12.76 0.50
N LEU A 174 -4.46 11.43 0.49
CA LEU A 174 -3.61 10.58 -0.34
C LEU A 174 -3.78 10.95 -1.82
N ILE A 175 -5.02 11.06 -2.31
CA ILE A 175 -5.29 11.34 -3.73
C ILE A 175 -4.75 12.70 -4.15
N LYS A 176 -4.92 13.73 -3.32
CA LYS A 176 -4.35 15.06 -3.59
C LYS A 176 -2.81 15.01 -3.59
N VAL A 177 -2.18 14.32 -2.63
CA VAL A 177 -0.72 14.12 -2.60
C VAL A 177 -0.23 13.41 -3.87
N LEU A 178 -0.87 12.31 -4.28
CA LEU A 178 -0.48 11.59 -5.49
C LEU A 178 -0.67 12.44 -6.75
N THR A 179 -1.72 13.26 -6.80
CA THR A 179 -1.96 14.21 -7.89
C THR A 179 -0.84 15.25 -7.97
N VAL A 180 -0.41 15.80 -6.82
CA VAL A 180 0.72 16.73 -6.78
C VAL A 180 2.02 16.06 -7.23
N ILE A 181 2.28 14.82 -6.79
CA ILE A 181 3.45 14.06 -7.22
C ILE A 181 3.45 13.86 -8.74
N HIS A 182 2.30 13.52 -9.32
CA HIS A 182 2.13 13.34 -10.75
C HIS A 182 2.34 14.66 -11.52
N ASN A 183 1.67 15.74 -11.11
CA ASN A 183 1.73 17.03 -11.79
C ASN A 183 3.14 17.63 -11.82
N LEU A 184 3.92 17.39 -10.77
CA LEU A 184 5.28 17.92 -10.60
C LEU A 184 6.40 16.92 -10.94
N ASP A 185 6.06 15.72 -11.41
CA ASP A 185 7.00 14.62 -11.70
C ASP A 185 8.00 14.34 -10.55
N LEU A 186 7.52 14.33 -9.30
CA LEU A 186 8.38 14.26 -8.11
C LEU A 186 8.71 12.83 -7.64
N GLY A 187 8.24 11.80 -8.33
CA GLY A 187 8.32 10.41 -7.85
C GLY A 187 9.74 9.98 -7.45
N GLU A 188 10.73 10.23 -8.31
CA GLU A 188 12.13 9.84 -8.04
C GLU A 188 12.77 10.69 -6.93
N VAL A 189 12.46 11.99 -6.88
CA VAL A 189 12.96 12.90 -5.83
C VAL A 189 12.48 12.43 -4.46
N LEU A 190 11.20 12.10 -4.33
CA LEU A 190 10.62 11.76 -3.04
C LEU A 190 11.07 10.39 -2.50
N LYS A 191 11.48 9.48 -3.38
CA LYS A 191 12.09 8.18 -3.01
C LYS A 191 13.53 8.32 -2.51
N ALA A 192 14.23 9.36 -2.94
CA ALA A 192 15.65 9.53 -2.64
C ALA A 192 15.90 9.74 -1.13
N LYS A 193 17.03 9.23 -0.67
CA LYS A 193 17.50 9.41 0.70
C LYS A 193 18.10 10.80 0.88
N ILE A 194 17.90 11.37 2.06
CA ILE A 194 18.57 12.61 2.47
C ILE A 194 19.91 12.21 3.11
N THR A 195 21.02 12.49 2.42
CA THR A 195 22.36 12.06 2.85
C THR A 195 23.22 13.18 3.42
N ASP A 196 22.83 14.43 3.17
CA ASP A 196 23.54 15.65 3.52
C ASP A 196 23.06 16.28 4.84
N ARG A 197 22.10 15.66 5.53
CA ARG A 197 21.51 16.12 6.79
C ARG A 197 21.64 15.10 7.93
N PRO A 198 22.82 15.01 8.57
CA PRO A 198 23.07 14.01 9.60
C PRO A 198 22.22 14.20 10.87
N ASP A 199 21.65 15.39 11.08
CA ASP A 199 20.76 15.73 12.18
C ASP A 199 19.39 15.04 12.09
N LEU A 200 18.96 14.62 10.89
CA LEU A 200 17.64 14.04 10.66
C LEU A 200 17.57 12.52 10.90
N GLY A 201 18.72 11.84 10.96
CA GLY A 201 18.80 10.38 11.10
C GLY A 201 19.30 9.66 9.83
N LYS A 202 19.50 8.34 9.92
CA LYS A 202 20.21 7.53 8.91
C LYS A 202 19.34 6.97 7.76
N ASP A 203 18.01 7.07 7.86
CA ASP A 203 17.08 6.50 6.86
C ASP A 203 15.93 7.45 6.52
N GLU A 204 16.25 8.74 6.43
CA GLU A 204 15.29 9.77 6.04
C GLU A 204 15.22 9.91 4.53
N ARG A 205 13.99 10.10 4.03
CA ARG A 205 13.66 10.30 2.62
C ARG A 205 12.88 11.58 2.44
N TYR A 206 13.07 12.23 1.30
CA TYR A 206 12.40 13.50 1.00
C TYR A 206 10.87 13.38 1.13
N GLY A 207 10.26 12.33 0.58
CA GLY A 207 8.81 12.11 0.65
C GLY A 207 8.26 12.06 2.08
N ARG A 208 8.89 11.28 2.96
CA ARG A 208 8.47 11.17 4.38
C ARG A 208 8.56 12.52 5.09
N ARG A 209 9.62 13.28 4.84
CA ARG A 209 9.81 14.61 5.43
C ARG A 209 8.79 15.61 4.91
N VAL A 210 8.45 15.56 3.62
CA VAL A 210 7.38 16.41 3.07
C VAL A 210 6.05 16.14 3.76
N ILE A 211 5.62 14.88 3.88
CA ILE A 211 4.35 14.54 4.58
C ILE A 211 4.38 14.99 6.04
N PHE A 212 5.51 14.81 6.71
CA PHE A 212 5.69 15.25 8.10
C PHE A 212 5.59 16.77 8.27
N GLU A 213 6.26 17.55 7.43
CA GLU A 213 6.20 19.01 7.48
C GLU A 213 4.82 19.55 7.06
N LEU A 214 4.20 18.93 6.05
CA LEU A 214 2.82 19.25 5.66
C LEU A 214 1.87 19.13 6.84
N ASN A 215 1.92 18.04 7.59
CA ASN A 215 1.02 17.87 8.74
C ASN A 215 1.25 18.88 9.87
N LYS A 216 2.47 19.42 10.02
CA LYS A 216 2.72 20.48 11.00
C LYS A 216 2.09 21.81 10.58
N ALA A 217 2.18 22.13 9.29
CA ALA A 217 1.66 23.37 8.74
C ALA A 217 0.14 23.30 8.55
N TYR A 218 -0.36 22.16 8.08
CA TYR A 218 -1.73 21.85 7.76
C TYR A 218 -2.05 20.43 8.23
N PRO A 219 -2.64 20.26 9.42
CA PRO A 219 -3.03 18.95 9.90
C PRO A 219 -3.84 18.20 8.83
N VAL A 220 -3.55 16.92 8.60
CA VAL A 220 -4.20 16.14 7.52
C VAL A 220 -5.73 16.16 7.60
N LEU A 221 -6.30 16.34 8.80
CA LEU A 221 -7.74 16.54 9.01
C LEU A 221 -8.31 17.76 8.25
N MET A 222 -7.48 18.72 7.89
CA MET A 222 -7.84 19.91 7.10
C MET A 222 -7.58 19.72 5.59
N SER A 223 -7.06 18.57 5.15
CA SER A 223 -6.84 18.26 3.73
C SER A 223 -8.04 18.52 2.82
N PRO A 224 -9.31 18.30 3.25
CA PRO A 224 -10.46 18.64 2.42
C PRO A 224 -10.55 20.12 2.05
N LEU A 225 -9.98 21.00 2.86
CA LEU A 225 -10.06 22.46 2.70
C LEU A 225 -9.01 23.02 1.74
N LEU A 226 -7.96 22.25 1.42
CA LEU A 226 -6.91 22.66 0.50
C LEU A 226 -7.18 22.09 -0.88
N ASP A 227 -7.33 22.95 -1.88
CA ASP A 227 -7.35 22.48 -3.26
C ASP A 227 -5.96 21.95 -3.68
N VAL A 228 -5.90 21.31 -4.86
CA VAL A 228 -4.67 20.69 -5.35
C VAL A 228 -3.58 21.74 -5.60
N GLU A 229 -3.93 22.95 -6.05
CA GLU A 229 -2.95 24.00 -6.37
C GLU A 229 -2.33 24.60 -5.10
N GLU A 230 -3.13 24.83 -4.06
CA GLU A 230 -2.67 25.24 -2.74
C GLU A 230 -1.81 24.17 -2.10
N LEU A 231 -2.26 22.90 -2.15
CA LEU A 231 -1.47 21.79 -1.66
C LEU A 231 -0.13 21.71 -2.40
N GLN A 232 -0.10 21.90 -3.71
CA GLN A 232 1.13 21.90 -4.51
C GLN A 232 2.13 22.97 -4.02
N LYS A 233 1.65 24.17 -3.68
CA LYS A 233 2.50 25.24 -3.13
C LYS A 233 3.09 24.85 -1.78
N GLU A 234 2.28 24.28 -0.89
CA GLU A 234 2.73 23.83 0.43
C GLU A 234 3.66 22.62 0.34
N PHE A 235 3.42 21.72 -0.60
CA PHE A 235 4.26 20.56 -0.88
C PHE A 235 5.66 21.01 -1.32
N LEU A 236 5.75 21.98 -2.23
CA LEU A 236 7.02 22.56 -2.66
C LEU A 236 7.74 23.31 -1.53
N LYS A 237 7.03 24.07 -0.70
CA LYS A 237 7.62 24.71 0.49
C LYS A 237 8.23 23.67 1.44
N ALA A 238 7.49 22.60 1.73
CA ALA A 238 7.96 21.51 2.57
C ALA A 238 9.18 20.80 1.98
N LEU A 239 9.19 20.56 0.66
CA LEU A 239 10.32 19.95 -0.05
C LEU A 239 11.55 20.88 -0.05
N GLY A 240 11.34 22.18 -0.23
CA GLY A 240 12.39 23.21 -0.25
C GLY A 240 13.18 23.34 1.06
N ASN A 241 12.66 22.80 2.17
CA ASN A 241 13.42 22.71 3.43
C ASN A 241 14.60 21.72 3.36
N TYR A 242 14.61 20.84 2.35
CA TYR A 242 15.57 19.74 2.24
C TYR A 242 16.18 19.60 0.84
N TYR A 243 15.51 20.08 -0.20
CA TYR A 243 15.90 19.87 -1.60
C TYR A 243 15.95 21.18 -2.37
N ASP A 244 16.93 21.33 -3.27
CA ASP A 244 17.03 22.50 -4.15
C ASP A 244 15.98 22.45 -5.26
N LEU A 245 15.01 23.36 -5.20
CA LEU A 245 13.87 23.41 -6.12
C LEU A 245 14.20 24.02 -7.49
N SER A 246 15.45 24.45 -7.72
CA SER A 246 15.88 25.01 -9.01
C SER A 246 15.55 24.08 -10.17
N ASP A 247 15.73 22.77 -9.99
CA ASP A 247 15.50 21.73 -11.01
C ASP A 247 14.02 21.37 -11.23
N VAL A 248 13.12 21.82 -10.35
CA VAL A 248 11.67 21.55 -10.43
C VAL A 248 10.93 22.71 -11.12
N LYS A 249 11.44 23.94 -11.02
CA LYS A 249 10.80 25.14 -11.59
C LYS A 249 10.94 25.26 -13.12
N GLU A 250 12.02 24.74 -13.72
CA GLU A 250 12.24 24.83 -15.17
C GLU A 250 11.19 24.04 -15.99
N GLU A 251 10.60 22.98 -15.42
CA GLU A 251 9.60 22.15 -16.11
C GLU A 251 8.17 22.73 -16.04
N VAL A 252 7.87 23.56 -15.03
CA VAL A 252 6.55 24.22 -14.91
C VAL A 252 6.37 25.36 -15.92
N GLU A 253 7.47 25.98 -16.36
CA GLU A 253 7.45 27.07 -17.35
C GLU A 253 7.49 26.59 -18.82
N THR A 254 7.61 25.29 -19.08
CA THR A 254 7.60 24.73 -20.45
C THR A 254 6.61 23.57 -20.61
N PRO A 255 5.45 23.77 -21.26
CA PRO A 255 4.53 22.66 -21.54
C PRO A 255 5.00 21.94 -22.81
N SER A 256 5.62 20.77 -22.72
CA SER A 256 5.79 19.89 -23.90
C SER A 256 6.32 18.48 -23.60
N SER A 257 5.52 17.50 -24.01
CA SER A 257 5.83 16.12 -24.44
C SER A 257 7.24 15.56 -24.14
N LYS A 258 7.27 14.49 -23.33
CA LYS A 258 8.39 13.52 -23.13
C LYS A 258 9.28 13.33 -24.38
N PRO A 259 10.61 13.18 -24.23
CA PRO A 259 11.17 12.01 -23.51
C PRO A 259 12.43 12.24 -22.64
N GLY A 260 12.49 11.49 -21.52
CA GLY A 260 13.59 10.57 -21.23
C GLY A 260 14.78 11.07 -20.39
N LEU A 261 14.66 10.89 -19.06
CA LEU A 261 15.60 10.47 -17.99
C LEU A 261 17.12 10.23 -18.20
N LEU A 262 17.76 10.49 -19.34
CA LEU A 262 19.18 10.13 -19.57
C LEU A 262 20.20 11.26 -19.41
N LYS A 263 19.80 12.49 -19.07
CA LYS A 263 20.76 13.60 -18.86
C LYS A 263 21.12 13.91 -17.40
N ARG A 264 20.37 13.39 -16.42
CA ARG A 264 20.50 13.85 -15.01
C ARG A 264 21.60 13.15 -14.17
N PHE A 265 22.25 12.10 -14.64
CA PHE A 265 23.29 11.40 -13.86
C PHE A 265 24.74 11.91 -14.02
N ALA A 266 25.01 12.87 -14.92
CA ALA A 266 26.38 13.33 -15.18
C ALA A 266 26.88 14.44 -14.22
N ARG A 267 26.04 15.01 -13.35
CA ARG A 267 26.41 16.14 -12.48
C ARG A 267 26.68 15.80 -11.01
N ILE A 268 26.36 14.58 -10.56
CA ILE A 268 26.53 14.18 -9.14
C ILE A 268 27.95 13.62 -8.86
N TYR A 269 28.79 13.43 -9.88
CA TYR A 269 30.18 12.95 -9.75
C TYR A 269 31.23 13.91 -10.33
N LYS A 270 31.13 15.21 -10.04
CA LYS A 270 32.23 16.16 -10.24
C LYS A 270 32.43 17.04 -9.03
#